data_AF-A0A8D0GKL8-F1
#
_entry.id   AF-A0A8D0GKL8-F1
#
_cell.length_a   1.000
_cell.length_b   1.000
_cell.length_c   1.000
_cell.angle_alpha   90.00
_cell.angle_beta   90.00
_cell.angle_gamma   90.00
#
_symmetry.space_group_name_H-M   'P 1'
#
loop_
_entity.id
_entity.type
_entity.pdbx_description
1 polymer ?
#
loop_
_entity_poly.entity_id
_entity_poly.type
_entity_poly.pdbx_seq_one_letter_code
_entity_poly.pdbx_strand_id
1 'polypeptide(L)' 'MRGQWFIDGTWQPLEEEESNLIEQVHLSCFKGQQMQEDFDMEVSKPVDGKEGA' A
#
# COMPACT_ATOMS: atom_id res chain seq x y z
N MET A 1 -7.88 -0.37 -1.81
CA MET A 1 -6.45 -0.58 -1.47
C MET A 1 -5.88 -1.44 -2.59
N ARG A 2 -4.72 -1.07 -3.16
CA ARG A 2 -4.04 -1.91 -4.17
C ARG A 2 -3.02 -2.80 -3.47
N GLY A 3 -3.27 -4.11 -3.41
CA GLY A 3 -2.38 -5.07 -2.77
C GLY A 3 -1.15 -5.39 -3.63
N GLN A 4 -0.14 -5.97 -2.99
CA GLN A 4 1.05 -6.52 -3.66
C GLN A 4 1.45 -7.84 -2.98
N TRP A 5 1.85 -8.83 -3.76
CA TRP A 5 2.46 -10.06 -3.25
C TRP A 5 3.98 -9.94 -3.22
N PHE A 6 4.62 -10.45 -2.18
CA PHE A 6 6.08 -10.59 -2.16
C PHE A 6 6.44 -12.04 -2.49
N ILE A 7 6.91 -12.26 -3.71
CA ILE A 7 7.27 -13.59 -4.22
C ILE A 7 8.60 -13.51 -4.98
N ASP A 8 9.49 -14.48 -4.73
CA ASP A 8 10.82 -14.57 -5.34
C ASP A 8 11.64 -13.26 -5.26
N GLY A 9 11.60 -12.61 -4.09
CA GLY A 9 12.35 -11.37 -3.84
C GLY A 9 11.77 -10.13 -4.53
N THR A 10 10.61 -10.25 -5.18
CA THR A 10 9.99 -9.16 -5.94
C THR A 10 8.57 -8.89 -5.44
N TRP A 11 8.24 -7.61 -5.30
CA TRP A 11 6.86 -7.16 -5.10
C TRP A 11 6.14 -7.17 -6.44
N GLN A 12 5.06 -7.94 -6.53
CA GLN A 12 4.23 -8.05 -7.73
C GLN A 12 2.84 -7.49 -7.45
N PRO A 13 2.22 -6.77 -8.42
CA PRO A 13 0.89 -6.23 -8.24
C PRO A 13 -0.12 -7.37 -8.06
N LEU A 14 -1.03 -7.18 -7.10
CA LEU A 14 -2.13 -8.10 -6.88
C LEU A 14 -3.21 -7.93 -7.95
N GLU A 15 -3.90 -9.01 -8.32
CA GLU A 15 -5.09 -8.89 -9.16
C GLU A 15 -6.19 -8.09 -8.43
N GLU A 16 -7.05 -7.42 -9.19
CA GLU A 16 -8.07 -6.55 -8.60
C GLU A 16 -9.07 -7.35 -7.74
N GLU A 17 -9.47 -8.54 -8.19
CA GLU A 17 -10.40 -9.40 -7.45
C GLU A 17 -9.82 -9.84 -6.09
N GLU A 18 -8.55 -10.24 -6.06
CA GLU A 18 -7.87 -10.61 -4.82
C GLU A 18 -7.66 -9.40 -3.90
N SER A 19 -7.31 -8.24 -4.47
CA SER A 19 -7.20 -6.98 -3.73
C SER A 19 -8.52 -6.60 -3.08
N ASN A 20 -9.63 -6.77 -3.79
CA ASN A 20 -10.98 -6.50 -3.30
C ASN A 20 -11.35 -7.42 -2.14
N LEU A 21 -10.95 -8.69 -2.17
CA LEU A 21 -11.21 -9.62 -1.07
C LEU A 21 -10.49 -9.18 0.21
N ILE A 22 -9.20 -8.83 0.10
CA ILE A 22 -8.42 -8.34 1.24
C ILE A 22 -9.01 -7.03 1.77
N GLU A 23 -9.38 -6.11 0.89
CA GLU A 23 -10.03 -4.86 1.27
C GLU A 23 -11.37 -5.11 1.98
N GLN A 24 -12.20 -6.04 1.51
CA GLN A 24 -13.47 -6.33 2.15
C GLN A 24 -13.29 -6.89 3.56
N VAL A 25 -12.34 -7.80 3.76
CA VAL A 25 -12.01 -8.33 5.09
C VAL A 25 -11.47 -7.20 5.97
N HIS A 26 -10.55 -6.39 5.46
CA HIS A 26 -10.02 -5.24 6.17
C HIS A 26 -11.15 -4.29 6.58
N LEU A 27 -12.00 -3.86 5.65
CA LEU A 27 -13.15 -3.01 5.95
C LEU A 27 -14.07 -3.67 6.98
N SER A 28 -14.33 -4.97 6.89
CA SER A 28 -15.20 -5.69 7.84
C SER A 28 -14.69 -5.63 9.28
N CYS A 29 -13.38 -5.75 9.49
CA CYS A 29 -12.75 -5.66 10.81
C CYS A 29 -12.68 -4.22 11.32
N PHE A 30 -12.59 -3.25 10.41
CA PHE A 30 -12.39 -1.84 10.73
C PHE A 30 -13.67 -0.99 10.63
N LYS A 31 -14.85 -1.59 10.34
CA LYS A 31 -16.13 -0.87 10.37
C LYS A 31 -16.38 -0.31 11.78
N GLY A 32 -16.35 1.02 11.88
CA GLY A 32 -16.56 1.74 13.15
C GLY A 32 -15.28 2.29 13.79
N GLN A 33 -14.10 2.00 13.25
CA GLN A 33 -12.85 2.66 13.63
C GLN A 33 -12.58 3.82 12.65
N GLN A 34 -12.56 5.05 13.16
CA GLN A 34 -12.03 6.19 12.44
C GLN A 34 -10.52 5.93 12.24
N MET A 35 -10.05 5.90 10.99
CA MET A 35 -8.62 5.99 10.73
C MET A 35 -8.17 7.33 11.33
N GLN A 36 -7.34 7.29 12.37
CA GLN A 36 -6.71 8.49 12.87
C GLN A 36 -5.83 9.02 11.73
N GLU A 37 -6.32 10.02 11.01
CA GLU A 37 -5.59 10.72 9.96
C GLU A 37 -4.53 11.65 10.60
N ASP A 38 -3.67 11.10 11.47
CA ASP A 38 -2.37 11.68 11.79
C ASP A 38 -1.34 11.08 10.83
N PHE A 39 -1.64 11.11 9.53
CA PHE A 39 -0.62 10.95 8.51
C PHE A 39 0.03 12.31 8.28
N ASP A 40 0.82 12.76 9.26
CA ASP A 40 2.02 13.57 8.97
C ASP A 40 3.05 12.63 8.32
N MET A 41 2.67 12.05 7.19
CA MET A 41 3.60 11.37 6.32
C MET A 41 4.04 12.45 5.35
N GLU A 42 5.06 13.19 5.78
CA GLU A 42 6.08 13.67 4.88
C GLU A 42 6.45 12.48 3.97
N VAL A 43 5.78 12.40 2.82
CA VAL A 43 6.28 11.71 1.65
C VAL A 43 7.53 12.49 1.32
N SER A 44 8.64 12.12 1.96
CA SER A 44 9.96 12.56 1.57
C SER A 44 10.10 12.16 0.11
N LYS A 45 9.90 13.18 -0.73
CA LYS A 45 10.27 13.36 -2.12
C LYS A 45 10.96 12.14 -2.76
N PRO A 46 10.56 11.73 -3.99
CA PRO A 46 11.34 10.74 -4.72
C PRO A 46 12.80 11.23 -4.75
N VAL A 47 13.72 10.36 -4.33
CA VAL A 47 15.16 10.64 -4.40
C VAL A 47 15.47 10.87 -5.87
N ASP A 48 15.58 12.15 -6.22
CA ASP A 48 15.95 12.64 -7.54
C ASP A 48 17.21 11.91 -7.97
N GLY A 49 17.13 11.21 -9.10
CA GLY A 49 18.24 10.47 -9.65
C GLY A 49 19.37 11.43 -9.95
N LYS A 50 20.42 11.38 -9.14
CA LYS A 50 21.66 12.09 -9.41
C LYS A 50 22.86 11.18 -9.13
N GLU A 51 23.80 11.30 -10.08
CA GLU A 51 25.25 11.04 -9.99
C GLU A 51 25.77 9.73 -10.62
N GLY A 52 26.41 9.87 -11.79
CA GLY A 52 27.30 8.86 -12.34
C GLY A 52 27.87 9.12 -13.73
N ALA A 53 28.69 10.18 -13.87
CA ALA A 53 29.63 10.53 -14.97
C ALA A 53 29.07 11.11 -16.30
#